data_AF-A0A7S3YP95-F1
#
_entry.id   AF-A0A7S3YP95-F1
#
_cell.length_a   1.000
_cell.length_b   1.000
_cell.length_c   1.000
_cell.angle_alpha   90.00
_cell.angle_beta   90.00
_cell.angle_gamma   90.00
#
_symmetry.space_group_name_H-M   'P 1'
#
loop_
_entity.id
_entity.type
_entity.pdbx_description
1 polymer ?
#
loop_
_entity_poly.entity_id
_entity_poly.type
_entity_poly.pdbx_seq_one_letter_code
_entity_poly.pdbx_strand_id
1 'polypeptide(L)'
;MINQVVKGSVRPEFDNLYLDMNGIIHNCAYPREGDGAVKKRLSEEEQYAAIFSYIDRIFHLISPQKLLFMAVDGVAPRAKMNQQRQRRFKSAKDAKEALTNARAKGEEIKDDDVFDSNCITPGTSFMARLCQHLRYFVRYKMQHDHKWRKVKVILSGPDIPGEGE
;
A
#
# COMPACT_ATOMS: atom_id res chain seq x y z
N MET A 1 21.35 -16.44 -13.04
CA MET A 1 20.91 -15.76 -11.80
C MET A 1 20.14 -14.52 -12.22
N ILE A 2 18.82 -14.47 -12.03
CA ILE A 2 17.95 -13.40 -12.59
C ILE A 2 17.78 -12.18 -11.67
N ASN A 3 18.24 -12.28 -10.42
CA ASN A 3 18.08 -11.24 -9.41
C ASN A 3 19.40 -10.51 -9.17
N GLN A 4 19.35 -9.18 -9.14
CA GLN A 4 20.49 -8.31 -8.81
C GLN A 4 20.07 -7.29 -7.76
N VAL A 5 20.85 -7.17 -6.68
CA VAL A 5 20.66 -6.11 -5.69
C VAL A 5 21.08 -4.78 -6.32
N VAL A 6 20.17 -3.81 -6.36
CA VAL A 6 20.43 -2.49 -6.92
C VAL A 6 21.40 -1.72 -6.02
N LYS A 7 22.68 -1.71 -6.37
CA LYS A 7 23.71 -0.76 -5.92
C LYS A 7 23.99 0.17 -7.10
N GLY A 8 24.21 1.49 -6.91
CA GLY A 8 24.49 2.43 -8.02
C GLY A 8 25.64 1.95 -8.92
N SER A 9 25.90 2.43 -10.14
CA SER A 9 25.50 3.66 -10.85
C SER A 9 24.94 3.40 -12.26
N VAL A 10 24.98 2.16 -12.76
CA VAL A 10 24.40 1.79 -14.05
C VAL A 10 23.10 1.04 -13.79
N ARG A 11 21.98 1.65 -14.19
CA ARG A 11 20.67 1.02 -14.17
C ARG A 11 20.17 0.94 -15.61
N PRO A 12 19.53 -0.17 -15.99
CA PRO A 12 18.78 -0.19 -17.24
C PRO A 12 17.72 0.91 -17.20
N GLU A 13 17.53 1.56 -18.34
CA GLU A 13 16.45 2.52 -18.51
C GLU A 13 15.13 1.75 -18.70
N PHE A 14 14.07 2.28 -18.11
CA PHE A 14 12.73 1.72 -18.21
C PHE A 14 11.79 2.74 -18.85
N ASP A 15 11.02 2.31 -19.83
CA ASP A 15 9.97 3.16 -20.41
C ASP A 15 8.77 3.27 -19.46
N ASN A 16 8.33 2.13 -18.93
CA ASN A 16 7.06 2.01 -18.21
C ASN A 16 7.27 1.36 -16.85
N LEU A 17 6.73 1.97 -15.81
CA LEU A 17 6.69 1.44 -14.45
C LEU A 17 5.23 1.20 -14.04
N TYR A 18 4.94 -0.02 -13.60
CA TYR A 18 3.63 -0.44 -13.09
C TYR A 18 3.75 -0.74 -11.61
N LEU A 19 2.90 -0.12 -10.79
CA LEU A 19 2.85 -0.31 -9.35
C LEU A 19 1.51 -0.92 -8.95
N ASP A 20 1.56 -2.12 -8.37
CA ASP A 20 0.47 -2.64 -7.55
C ASP A 20 0.48 -1.91 -6.20
N MET A 21 -0.54 -1.07 -6.01
CA MET A 21 -0.65 -0.23 -4.83
C MET A 21 -1.02 -1.03 -3.59
N ASN A 22 -1.69 -2.16 -3.69
CA ASN A 22 -2.12 -2.91 -2.51
C ASN A 22 -0.94 -3.45 -1.73
N GLY A 23 0.08 -3.96 -2.43
CA GLY A 23 1.34 -4.35 -1.81
C GLY A 23 2.00 -3.20 -1.05
N ILE A 24 1.98 -1.98 -1.60
CA ILE A 24 2.53 -0.78 -0.95
C ILE A 24 1.70 -0.39 0.27
N ILE A 25 0.38 -0.31 0.12
CA ILE A 25 -0.55 0.09 1.19
C ILE A 25 -0.42 -0.87 2.37
N HIS A 26 -0.44 -2.18 2.14
CA HIS A 26 -0.25 -3.17 3.20
C HIS A 26 1.09 -3.05 3.92
N ASN A 27 2.17 -2.72 3.19
CA ASN A 27 3.50 -2.57 3.77
C ASN A 27 3.68 -1.28 4.57
N CYS A 28 2.89 -0.24 4.27
CA CYS A 28 3.01 1.09 4.88
C CYS A 28 1.93 1.37 5.93
N ALA A 29 0.86 0.57 6.01
CA ALA A 29 -0.29 0.85 6.88
C ALA A 29 -0.02 0.63 8.38
N TYR A 30 1.03 -0.11 8.74
CA TYR A 30 1.40 -0.37 10.14
C TYR A 30 2.92 -0.52 10.29
N PRO A 31 3.47 -0.28 11.49
CA PRO A 31 4.90 -0.43 11.75
C PRO A 31 5.31 -1.89 11.58
N ARG A 32 6.50 -2.12 11.01
CA ARG A 32 7.12 -3.45 11.00
C ARG A 32 7.72 -3.74 12.37
N GLU A 33 6.87 -4.16 13.30
CA GLU A 33 7.31 -4.89 14.48
C GLU A 33 7.42 -6.39 14.13
N GLY A 34 8.22 -7.15 14.88
CA GLY A 34 8.53 -8.56 14.57
C GLY A 34 7.29 -9.46 14.43
N ASP A 35 7.46 -10.62 13.80
CA ASP A 35 6.37 -11.57 13.58
C ASP A 35 5.64 -11.92 14.90
N GLY A 36 4.33 -11.72 14.92
CA GLY A 36 3.47 -12.00 16.07
C GLY A 36 3.24 -10.82 17.04
N ALA A 37 3.85 -9.66 16.79
CA ALA A 37 3.53 -8.43 17.53
C ALA A 37 2.15 -7.87 17.15
N VAL A 38 1.52 -7.16 18.08
CA VAL A 38 0.26 -6.46 17.81
C VAL A 38 0.53 -5.33 16.82
N LYS A 39 -0.21 -5.32 15.71
CA LYS A 39 -0.12 -4.25 14.71
C LYS A 39 -0.69 -2.97 15.31
N LYS A 40 0.19 -2.10 15.78
CA LYS A 40 -0.20 -0.78 16.30
C LYS A 40 -0.77 0.08 15.18
N ARG A 41 -1.86 0.76 15.49
CA ARG A 41 -2.53 1.70 14.60
C ARG A 41 -1.70 2.96 14.46
N LEU A 42 -1.38 3.28 13.21
CA LEU A 42 -0.89 4.61 12.83
C LEU A 42 -2.08 5.52 12.53
N SER A 43 -1.90 6.83 12.71
CA SER A 43 -2.87 7.79 12.18
C SER A 43 -2.96 7.66 10.66
N GLU A 44 -4.10 8.00 10.05
CA GLU A 44 -4.24 7.94 8.59
C GLU A 44 -3.21 8.84 7.90
N GLU A 45 -2.88 10.00 8.49
CA GLU A 45 -1.88 10.93 7.97
C GLU A 45 -0.48 10.30 7.90
N GLU A 46 -0.06 9.60 8.94
CA GLU A 46 1.22 8.88 8.96
C GLU A 46 1.25 7.75 7.92
N GLN A 47 0.14 7.01 7.77
CA GLN A 47 0.02 5.96 6.76
C GLN A 47 0.12 6.54 5.35
N TYR A 48 -0.57 7.65 5.07
CA TYR A 48 -0.53 8.32 3.77
C TYR A 48 0.86 8.86 3.47
N ALA A 49 1.52 9.50 4.46
CA ALA A 49 2.88 9.99 4.31
C ALA A 49 3.87 8.85 4.00
N ALA A 50 3.75 7.71 4.69
CA ALA A 50 4.56 6.54 4.42
C ALA A 50 4.35 5.98 3.00
N ILE A 51 3.09 5.87 2.56
CA ILE A 51 2.74 5.43 1.21
C ILE A 51 3.34 6.37 0.16
N PHE A 52 3.17 7.69 0.31
CA PHE A 52 3.66 8.67 -0.65
C PHE A 52 5.19 8.70 -0.73
N SER A 53 5.86 8.62 0.41
CA SER A 53 7.32 8.50 0.48
C SER A 53 7.81 7.24 -0.24
N TYR A 54 7.10 6.12 -0.08
CA TYR A 54 7.46 4.86 -0.72
C TYR A 54 7.28 4.91 -2.25
N ILE A 55 6.16 5.44 -2.74
CA ILE A 55 5.91 5.64 -4.18
C ILE A 55 6.99 6.56 -4.77
N ASP A 56 7.25 7.69 -4.13
CA ASP A 56 8.22 8.67 -4.61
C ASP A 56 9.64 8.08 -4.66
N ARG A 57 10.00 7.28 -3.65
CA ARG A 57 11.28 6.56 -3.63
C ARG A 57 11.39 5.58 -4.78
N ILE A 58 10.36 4.77 -5.05
CA ILE A 58 10.38 3.82 -6.18
C ILE A 58 10.46 4.58 -7.51
N PHE A 59 9.66 5.63 -7.68
CA PHE A 59 9.66 6.43 -8.89
C PHE A 59 11.06 6.99 -9.20
N HIS A 60 11.74 7.55 -8.20
CA HIS A 60 13.10 8.06 -8.37
C HIS A 60 14.14 6.96 -8.55
N LEU A 61 13.95 5.80 -7.91
CA LEU A 61 14.84 4.66 -8.04
C LEU A 61 14.82 4.10 -9.47
N ILE A 62 13.62 3.93 -10.04
CA ILE A 62 13.44 3.34 -11.37
C ILE A 62 13.58 4.39 -12.48
N SER A 63 13.15 5.62 -12.23
CA SER A 63 13.16 6.75 -13.19
C SER A 63 12.57 6.38 -14.56
N PRO A 64 11.26 6.04 -14.65
CA PRO A 64 10.64 5.68 -15.92
C PRO A 64 10.65 6.84 -16.93
N GLN A 65 10.73 6.54 -18.22
CA GLN A 65 10.84 7.55 -19.28
C GLN A 65 9.49 7.97 -19.88
N LYS A 66 8.49 7.07 -19.88
CA LYS A 66 7.23 7.28 -20.59
C LYS A 66 6.01 7.18 -19.68
N LEU A 67 5.89 6.11 -18.88
CA LEU A 67 4.67 5.82 -18.13
C LEU A 67 4.97 5.46 -16.67
N LEU A 68 4.19 6.05 -15.77
CA LEU A 68 3.92 5.53 -14.43
C LEU A 68 2.45 5.11 -14.37
N PHE A 69 2.19 3.83 -14.21
CA PHE A 69 0.86 3.28 -13.97
C PHE A 69 0.75 2.81 -12.53
N MET A 70 -0.23 3.31 -11.79
CA MET A 70 -0.50 2.92 -10.41
C MET A 70 -1.90 2.32 -10.33
N ALA A 71 -1.98 1.08 -9.86
CA ALA A 71 -3.22 0.32 -9.81
C ALA A 71 -3.62 0.04 -8.37
N VAL A 72 -4.80 0.50 -7.97
CA VAL A 72 -5.45 0.12 -6.72
C VAL A 72 -6.55 -0.88 -7.08
N ASP A 73 -6.59 -2.06 -6.45
CA ASP A 73 -7.65 -3.04 -6.76
C ASP A 73 -9.03 -2.40 -6.59
N GLY A 74 -9.93 -2.72 -7.51
CA GLY A 74 -11.36 -2.54 -7.37
C GLY A 74 -12.04 -3.84 -6.98
N VAL A 75 -13.32 -3.97 -7.33
CA VAL A 75 -14.09 -5.18 -7.01
C VAL A 75 -13.53 -6.40 -7.76
N ALA A 76 -13.11 -7.41 -7.01
CA ALA A 76 -12.52 -8.65 -7.51
C ALA A 76 -13.55 -9.67 -8.02
N PRO A 77 -13.20 -10.56 -8.97
CA PRO A 77 -14.05 -11.66 -9.42
C PRO A 77 -14.36 -12.67 -8.30
N ARG A 78 -15.51 -13.36 -8.43
CA ARG A 78 -15.99 -14.33 -7.41
C ARG A 78 -14.97 -15.38 -7.01
N ALA A 79 -14.15 -15.85 -7.96
CA ALA A 79 -13.12 -16.84 -7.69
C ALA A 79 -12.11 -16.35 -6.63
N LYS A 80 -11.63 -15.11 -6.74
CA LYS A 80 -10.69 -14.52 -5.78
C LYS A 80 -11.37 -14.05 -4.50
N MET A 81 -12.65 -13.66 -4.56
CA MET A 81 -13.41 -13.25 -3.36
C MET A 81 -13.37 -14.31 -2.25
N ASN A 82 -13.47 -15.60 -2.57
CA ASN A 82 -13.37 -16.67 -1.57
C ASN A 82 -11.98 -16.73 -0.91
N GLN A 83 -10.92 -16.60 -1.71
CA GLN A 83 -9.56 -16.55 -1.20
C GLN A 83 -9.33 -15.31 -0.33
N GLN A 84 -9.81 -14.14 -0.77
CA GLN A 84 -9.72 -12.92 0.02
C GLN A 84 -10.51 -13.04 1.34
N ARG A 85 -11.71 -13.65 1.32
CA ARG A 85 -12.51 -13.90 2.52
C ARG A 85 -11.77 -14.79 3.52
N GLN A 86 -11.17 -15.89 3.07
CA GLN A 86 -10.39 -16.78 3.93
C GLN A 86 -9.19 -16.05 4.55
N ARG A 87 -8.46 -15.27 3.75
CA ARG A 87 -7.33 -14.46 4.25
C ARG A 87 -7.78 -13.46 5.32
N ARG A 88 -8.85 -12.70 5.05
CA ARG A 88 -9.41 -11.71 6.00
C ARG A 88 -9.85 -12.36 7.31
N PHE A 89 -10.53 -13.50 7.24
CA PHE A 89 -10.95 -14.25 8.41
C PHE A 89 -9.74 -14.70 9.26
N LYS A 90 -8.70 -15.24 8.60
CA LYS A 90 -7.47 -15.63 9.27
C LYS A 90 -6.78 -14.43 9.92
N SER A 91 -6.62 -13.31 9.21
CA SER A 91 -5.99 -12.10 9.74
C SER A 91 -6.72 -11.53 10.97
N ALA A 92 -8.05 -11.55 10.98
CA ALA A 92 -8.82 -11.13 12.15
C ALA A 92 -8.62 -12.06 13.35
N LYS A 93 -8.55 -13.37 13.11
CA LYS A 93 -8.27 -14.37 14.15
C LYS A 93 -6.85 -14.19 14.72
N ASP A 94 -5.85 -14.10 13.85
CA ASP A 94 -4.44 -13.93 14.22
C ASP A 94 -4.25 -12.63 15.02
N ALA A 95 -4.92 -11.53 14.63
CA ALA A 95 -4.88 -10.26 15.36
C ALA A 95 -5.47 -10.38 16.78
N LYS A 96 -6.60 -11.10 16.93
CA LYS A 96 -7.22 -11.36 18.24
C LYS A 96 -6.32 -12.21 19.13
N GLU A 97 -5.69 -13.25 18.57
CA GLU A 97 -4.75 -14.10 19.30
C GLU A 97 -3.50 -13.31 19.73
N ALA A 98 -2.93 -12.48 18.86
CA ALA A 98 -1.80 -11.61 19.19
C ALA A 98 -2.14 -10.63 20.33
N LEU A 99 -3.30 -9.99 20.28
CA LEU A 99 -3.77 -9.08 21.34
C LEU A 99 -3.98 -9.81 22.67
N THR A 100 -4.55 -11.01 22.64
CA THR A 100 -4.76 -11.84 23.84
C THR A 100 -3.42 -12.22 24.48
N ASN A 101 -2.44 -12.61 23.67
CA ASN A 101 -1.11 -12.97 24.13
C ASN A 101 -0.33 -11.76 24.69
N ALA A 102 -0.47 -10.58 24.07
CA ALA A 102 0.15 -9.35 24.57
C ALA A 102 -0.43 -8.96 25.94
N ARG A 103 -1.76 -9.02 26.10
CA ARG A 103 -2.43 -8.78 27.40
C ARG A 103 -1.99 -9.78 28.47
N ALA A 104 -1.84 -11.07 28.10
CA ALA A 104 -1.34 -12.09 29.02
C ALA A 104 0.10 -11.85 29.48
N LYS A 105 0.91 -11.14 28.68
CA LYS A 105 2.28 -10.70 29.02
C LYS A 105 2.31 -9.39 29.83
N GLY A 106 1.16 -8.79 30.14
CA GLY A 106 1.04 -7.55 30.89
C GLY A 106 1.09 -6.27 30.04
N GLU A 107 0.97 -6.38 28.71
CA GLU A 107 0.89 -5.19 27.84
C GLU A 107 -0.52 -4.59 27.89
N GLU A 108 -0.63 -3.32 28.29
CA GLU A 108 -1.89 -2.57 28.25
C GLU A 108 -2.13 -2.00 26.85
N ILE A 109 -2.77 -2.80 25.98
CA ILE A 109 -3.15 -2.39 24.62
C ILE A 109 -4.67 -2.21 24.55
N LYS A 110 -5.12 -1.01 24.18
CA LYS A 110 -6.54 -0.74 23.92
C LYS A 110 -6.93 -1.31 22.56
N ASP A 111 -8.19 -1.74 22.43
CA ASP A 111 -8.70 -2.28 21.16
C ASP A 111 -8.59 -1.24 20.03
N ASP A 112 -8.78 0.05 20.34
CA ASP A 112 -8.69 1.15 19.37
C ASP A 112 -7.26 1.41 18.82
N ASP A 113 -6.24 0.92 19.54
CA ASP A 113 -4.83 1.03 19.16
C ASP A 113 -4.42 -0.09 18.19
N VAL A 114 -5.30 -1.04 17.89
CA VAL A 114 -5.04 -2.16 16.97
C VAL A 114 -5.48 -1.78 15.56
N PHE A 115 -4.58 -1.96 14.59
CA PHE A 115 -4.89 -1.71 13.18
C PHE A 115 -5.73 -2.84 12.56
N ASP A 116 -6.93 -2.52 12.08
CA ASP A 116 -7.74 -3.45 11.28
C ASP A 116 -7.36 -3.39 9.80
N SER A 117 -6.53 -4.35 9.36
CA SER A 117 -6.12 -4.46 7.96
C SER A 117 -7.25 -4.73 6.97
N ASN A 118 -8.45 -5.11 7.42
CA ASN A 118 -9.61 -5.27 6.54
C ASN A 118 -10.06 -3.93 5.94
N CYS A 119 -9.68 -2.80 6.54
CA CYS A 119 -9.94 -1.47 5.98
C CYS A 119 -9.26 -1.27 4.60
N ILE A 120 -8.23 -2.06 4.28
CA ILE A 120 -7.57 -2.12 2.98
C ILE A 120 -8.37 -3.05 2.07
N THR A 121 -9.60 -2.63 1.77
CA THR A 121 -10.53 -3.32 0.88
C THR A 121 -11.28 -2.27 0.06
N PRO A 122 -11.51 -2.51 -1.24
CA PRO A 122 -12.29 -1.60 -2.07
C PRO A 122 -13.68 -1.37 -1.48
N GLY A 123 -14.15 -0.12 -1.49
CA GLY A 123 -15.44 0.28 -0.91
C GLY A 123 -15.41 0.71 0.55
N THR A 124 -14.26 0.66 1.24
CA THR A 124 -14.12 1.23 2.59
C THR A 124 -13.90 2.75 2.54
N SER A 125 -14.26 3.44 3.62
CA SER A 125 -14.02 4.88 3.76
C SER A 125 -12.52 5.23 3.74
N PHE A 126 -11.68 4.37 4.31
CA PHE A 126 -10.23 4.49 4.26
C PHE A 126 -9.71 4.51 2.81
N MET A 127 -10.08 3.51 1.99
CA MET A 127 -9.62 3.45 0.60
C MET A 127 -10.15 4.62 -0.24
N ALA A 128 -11.39 5.05 0.00
CA ALA A 128 -11.94 6.23 -0.65
C ALA A 128 -11.13 7.50 -0.36
N ARG A 129 -10.80 7.76 0.91
CA ARG A 129 -9.95 8.88 1.33
C ARG A 129 -8.54 8.77 0.76
N LEU A 130 -7.91 7.60 0.89
CA LEU A 130 -6.57 7.34 0.35
C LEU A 130 -6.50 7.65 -1.14
N CYS A 131 -7.48 7.22 -1.94
CA CYS A 131 -7.50 7.49 -3.38
C CYS A 131 -7.66 8.98 -3.69
N GLN A 132 -8.43 9.73 -2.90
CA GLN A 132 -8.49 11.19 -3.03
C GLN A 132 -7.12 11.83 -2.73
N HIS A 133 -6.45 11.41 -1.67
CA HIS A 133 -5.12 11.92 -1.32
C HIS A 133 -4.05 11.50 -2.35
N LEU A 134 -4.13 10.30 -2.94
CA LEU A 134 -3.25 9.88 -4.04
C LEU A 134 -3.40 10.77 -5.27
N ARG A 135 -4.64 11.11 -5.65
CA ARG A 135 -4.89 12.05 -6.76
C ARG A 135 -4.29 13.42 -6.47
N TYR A 136 -4.41 13.91 -5.24
CA TYR A 136 -3.78 15.16 -4.81
C TYR A 136 -2.25 15.06 -4.87
N PHE A 137 -1.67 13.99 -4.32
CA PHE A 137 -0.24 13.73 -4.32
C PHE A 137 0.35 13.72 -5.74
N VAL A 138 -0.29 13.04 -6.69
CA VAL A 138 0.14 13.03 -8.10
C VAL A 138 0.14 14.44 -8.68
N ARG A 139 -0.93 15.22 -8.47
CA ARG A 139 -1.00 16.62 -8.95
C ARG A 139 0.09 17.48 -8.33
N TYR A 140 0.32 17.34 -7.03
CA TYR A 140 1.37 18.04 -6.30
C TYR A 140 2.75 17.69 -6.88
N LYS A 141 3.05 16.41 -7.13
CA LYS A 141 4.30 15.96 -7.73
C LYS A 141 4.48 16.46 -9.15
N MET A 142 3.44 16.40 -9.99
CA MET A 142 3.49 16.96 -11.34
C MET A 142 3.71 18.49 -11.34
N GLN A 143 3.30 19.21 -10.28
CA GLN A 143 3.55 20.65 -10.20
C GLN A 143 4.98 20.96 -9.73
N HIS A 144 5.50 20.21 -8.76
CA HIS A 144 6.74 20.57 -8.04
C HIS A 144 7.96 19.74 -8.46
N ASP A 145 7.79 18.63 -9.17
CA ASP A 145 8.87 17.74 -9.59
C ASP A 145 8.96 17.66 -11.12
N HIS A 146 10.13 18.02 -11.66
CA HIS A 146 10.39 17.98 -13.10
C HIS A 146 10.39 16.57 -13.69
N LYS A 147 10.81 15.55 -12.92
CA LYS A 147 10.81 14.17 -13.41
C LYS A 147 9.40 13.63 -13.59
N TRP A 148 8.51 13.93 -12.65
CA TRP A 148 7.09 13.56 -12.75
C TRP A 148 6.37 14.24 -13.92
N ARG A 149 6.78 15.47 -14.30
CA ARG A 149 6.22 16.18 -15.46
C ARG A 149 6.53 15.53 -16.81
N LYS A 150 7.63 14.79 -16.91
CA LYS A 150 8.08 14.18 -18.16
C LYS A 150 7.39 12.87 -18.49
N VAL A 151 6.69 12.27 -17.52
CA VAL A 151 6.04 10.98 -17.66
C VAL A 151 4.53 11.12 -17.69
N LYS A 152 3.87 10.25 -18.45
CA LYS A 152 2.43 10.07 -18.33
C LYS A 152 2.15 9.33 -17.01
N VAL A 153 1.33 9.89 -16.15
CA VAL A 153 0.89 9.24 -14.90
C VAL A 153 -0.55 8.79 -15.04
N ILE A 154 -0.81 7.51 -14.82
CA ILE A 154 -2.15 6.93 -14.79
C ILE A 154 -2.39 6.33 -13.40
N LEU A 155 -3.47 6.76 -12.74
CA LEU A 155 -3.94 6.20 -11.48
C LEU A 155 -5.27 5.49 -11.75
N SER A 156 -5.25 4.16 -11.71
CA SER A 156 -6.46 3.34 -11.72
C SER A 156 -6.96 3.17 -10.29
N GLY A 157 -8.10 3.78 -9.99
CA GLY A 157 -8.70 3.77 -8.66
C GLY A 157 -9.60 2.56 -8.41
N PRO A 158 -10.06 2.37 -7.16
CA PRO A 158 -10.92 1.26 -6.73
C PRO A 158 -12.35 1.35 -7.30
N ASP A 159 -12.69 2.48 -7.92
CA ASP A 159 -13.94 2.73 -8.65
C ASP A 159 -14.03 1.98 -9.97
N ILE A 160 -12.91 1.45 -10.48
CA ILE A 160 -12.87 0.64 -11.68
C ILE A 160 -12.94 -0.84 -11.28
N PRO A 161 -13.95 -1.62 -11.73
CA PRO A 161 -14.00 -3.06 -11.47
C PRO A 161 -12.79 -3.77 -12.07
N GLY A 162 -12.22 -4.71 -11.31
CA GLY A 162 -11.01 -5.43 -11.71
C GLY A 162 -9.91 -5.33 -10.68
N GLU A 163 -8.89 -6.15 -10.87
CA GLU A 163 -7.69 -6.18 -10.04
C GLU A 163 -6.60 -5.36 -10.71
N GLY A 164 -5.67 -4.84 -9.92
CA GLY A 164 -4.58 -4.03 -10.42
C GLY A 164 -3.50 -4.83 -11.15
N GLU A 165 -3.53 -6.17 -11.01
CA GLU A 165 -2.63 -7.12 -11.68
C GLU A 165 -3.15 -7.61 -13.05
#